data_AF-A0A7D9IKG6-F1
#
_entry.id   AF-A0A7D9IKG6-F1
#
_cell.length_a   1.000
_cell.length_b   1.000
_cell.length_c   1.000
_cell.angle_alpha   90.00
_cell.angle_beta   90.00
_cell.angle_gamma   90.00
#
_symmetry.space_group_name_H-M   'P 1'
#
loop_
_entity.id
_entity.type
_entity.pdbx_description
1 polymer ?
#
loop_
_entity_poly.entity_id
_entity_poly.type
_entity_poly.pdbx_seq_one_letter_code
_entity_poly.pdbx_strand_id
1 'polypeptide(L)'
;SKTEYIKKRNDSIKPYFSCDDPRFTWLTDIFLKYLEDWRKSTLTRSGEYSPDERGKMFLSLQTYNGLKISVYSHVEAVQFLLSQGFEYVPTERFMQDVLEDYFGHQLAKGGRSDNPTAQQFGYNDLTIATQRDIAPVIRGNVGGRYEVQKWQVVSDEPVKKRAKK
;
A
#
# COMPACT_ATOMS: atom_id res chain seq x y z
N SER A 1 8.40 -8.39 -0.96
CA SER A 1 9.43 -9.46 -0.89
C SER A 1 9.17 -10.39 0.30
N LYS A 2 9.57 -11.68 0.26
CA LYS A 2 9.29 -12.66 1.35
C LYS A 2 9.84 -12.24 2.71
N THR A 3 10.97 -11.53 2.74
CA THR A 3 11.67 -11.16 3.98
C THR A 3 11.62 -9.66 4.27
N GLU A 4 10.76 -8.92 3.57
CA GLU A 4 10.69 -7.46 3.69
C GLU A 4 10.23 -7.02 5.09
N TYR A 5 9.27 -7.75 5.65
CA TYR A 5 8.79 -7.59 7.02
C TYR A 5 9.93 -7.70 8.06
N ILE A 6 10.90 -8.60 7.82
CA ILE A 6 12.08 -8.76 8.67
C ILE A 6 12.99 -7.53 8.56
N LYS A 7 13.25 -7.05 7.34
CA LYS A 7 14.11 -5.88 7.09
C LYS A 7 13.50 -4.60 7.66
N LYS A 8 12.19 -4.41 7.50
CA LYS A 8 11.45 -3.26 8.03
C LYS A 8 11.07 -3.41 9.52
N ARG A 9 11.30 -4.58 10.12
CA ARG A 9 10.88 -4.94 11.49
C ARG A 9 9.39 -4.66 11.73
N ASN A 10 8.56 -5.05 10.76
CA ASN A 10 7.12 -4.78 10.78
C ASN A 10 6.36 -6.05 10.36
N ASP A 11 5.82 -6.79 11.33
CA ASP A 11 5.09 -8.03 11.08
C ASP A 11 3.75 -7.82 10.36
N SER A 12 3.20 -6.61 10.38
CA SER A 12 1.95 -6.29 9.68
C SER A 12 2.07 -6.42 8.15
N ILE A 13 3.29 -6.31 7.60
CA ILE A 13 3.55 -6.49 6.17
C ILE A 13 4.05 -7.90 5.82
N LYS A 14 3.97 -8.84 6.77
CA LYS A 14 4.33 -10.24 6.52
C LYS A 14 3.41 -10.82 5.44
N PRO A 15 3.95 -11.43 4.36
CA PRO A 15 3.12 -12.02 3.33
C PRO A 15 2.24 -13.16 3.84
N TYR A 16 1.19 -13.47 3.10
CA TYR A 16 0.36 -14.67 3.31
C TYR A 16 0.92 -15.83 2.49
N PHE A 17 0.91 -17.03 3.08
CA PHE A 17 1.48 -18.23 2.48
C PHE A 17 0.47 -19.39 2.41
N SER A 18 -0.68 -19.27 3.07
CA SER A 18 -1.69 -20.33 3.15
C SER A 18 -3.10 -19.74 3.06
N CYS A 19 -4.03 -20.47 2.46
CA CYS A 19 -5.45 -20.13 2.45
C CYS A 19 -6.10 -20.19 3.84
N ASP A 20 -5.48 -20.94 4.76
CA ASP A 20 -5.92 -21.14 6.15
C ASP A 20 -5.09 -20.30 7.14
N ASP A 21 -4.54 -19.17 6.71
CA ASP A 21 -3.75 -18.30 7.58
C ASP A 21 -4.64 -17.77 8.74
N PRO A 22 -4.24 -17.94 10.00
CA PRO A 22 -5.07 -17.57 11.17
C PRO A 22 -5.36 -16.06 11.24
N ARG A 23 -4.58 -15.23 10.52
CA ARG A 23 -4.86 -13.81 10.40
C ARG A 23 -6.18 -13.52 9.70
N PHE A 24 -6.66 -14.42 8.83
CA PHE A 24 -7.98 -14.27 8.20
C PHE A 24 -9.10 -14.36 9.23
N THR A 25 -9.08 -15.38 10.09
CA THR A 25 -10.03 -15.53 11.20
C THR A 25 -9.97 -14.33 12.14
N TRP A 26 -8.77 -13.82 12.44
CA TRP A 26 -8.65 -12.60 13.24
C TRP A 26 -9.34 -11.40 12.56
N LEU A 27 -9.13 -11.21 11.26
CA LEU A 27 -9.75 -10.11 10.51
C LEU A 27 -11.29 -10.25 10.47
N THR A 28 -11.82 -11.42 10.14
CA THR A 28 -13.26 -11.63 9.94
C THR A 28 -14.02 -11.77 11.25
N ASP A 29 -13.50 -12.54 12.20
CA ASP A 29 -14.30 -12.99 13.35
C ASP A 29 -14.01 -12.18 14.61
N ILE A 30 -12.81 -11.62 14.71
CA ILE A 30 -12.38 -10.84 15.87
C ILE A 30 -12.48 -9.34 15.56
N PHE A 31 -11.83 -8.86 14.51
CA PHE A 31 -11.76 -7.44 14.20
C PHE A 31 -13.10 -6.87 13.72
N LEU A 32 -13.80 -7.52 12.77
CA LEU A 32 -15.11 -7.03 12.35
C LEU A 32 -16.15 -7.11 13.47
N LYS A 33 -16.09 -8.15 14.31
CA LYS A 33 -16.93 -8.25 15.49
C LYS A 33 -16.67 -7.12 16.48
N TYR A 34 -15.40 -6.83 16.76
CA TYR A 34 -15.02 -5.67 17.56
C TYR A 34 -15.59 -4.36 16.99
N LEU A 35 -15.51 -4.14 15.67
CA LEU A 35 -16.09 -2.95 15.03
C LEU A 35 -17.61 -2.88 15.19
N GLU A 36 -18.31 -4.01 15.09
CA GLU A 36 -19.75 -4.09 15.31
C GLU A 36 -20.12 -3.82 16.77
N ASP A 37 -19.42 -4.44 17.72
CA ASP A 37 -19.62 -4.25 19.15
C ASP A 37 -19.33 -2.81 19.57
N TRP A 38 -18.28 -2.19 19.02
CA TRP A 38 -17.99 -0.77 19.23
C TRP A 38 -19.12 0.11 18.71
N ARG A 39 -19.63 -0.13 17.50
CA ARG A 39 -20.78 0.60 16.96
C ARG A 39 -22.03 0.43 17.82
N LYS A 40 -22.29 -0.78 18.29
CA LYS A 40 -23.43 -1.07 19.15
C LYS A 40 -23.30 -0.33 20.49
N SER A 41 -22.11 -0.35 21.09
CA SER A 41 -21.79 0.35 22.33
C SER A 41 -22.08 1.84 22.25
N THR A 42 -21.73 2.51 21.14
CA THR A 42 -22.02 3.95 20.97
C THR A 42 -23.52 4.24 20.81
N LEU A 43 -24.27 3.34 20.18
CA LEU A 43 -25.72 3.45 20.04
C LEU A 43 -26.46 3.21 21.36
N THR A 44 -26.05 2.20 22.13
CA THR A 44 -26.68 1.82 23.41
C THR A 44 -26.16 2.61 24.60
N ARG A 45 -25.21 3.53 24.40
CA ARG A 45 -24.65 4.36 25.48
C ARG A 45 -25.76 5.17 26.14
N SER A 46 -25.89 5.02 27.46
CA SER A 46 -26.83 5.77 28.28
C SER A 46 -26.46 7.25 28.32
N GLY A 47 -27.45 8.12 28.21
CA GLY A 47 -27.29 9.58 28.24
C GLY A 47 -28.17 10.26 27.18
N GLU A 48 -28.52 11.51 27.44
CA GLU A 48 -29.16 12.38 26.45
C GLU A 48 -28.07 12.96 25.56
N TYR A 49 -27.94 12.36 24.37
CA TYR A 49 -26.98 12.80 23.36
C TYR A 49 -27.74 13.25 22.12
N SER A 50 -27.39 14.43 21.62
CA SER A 50 -27.85 14.91 20.33
C SER A 50 -27.35 14.02 19.19
N PRO A 51 -27.99 14.06 18.01
CA PRO A 51 -27.52 13.31 16.85
C PRO A 51 -26.06 13.61 16.44
N ASP A 52 -25.62 14.87 16.59
CA ASP A 52 -24.24 15.28 16.28
C ASP A 52 -23.23 14.68 17.26
N GLU A 53 -23.52 14.72 18.56
CA GLU A 53 -22.68 14.09 19.58
C GLU A 53 -22.59 12.59 19.35
N ARG A 54 -23.70 11.93 19.01
CA ARG A 54 -23.70 10.50 18.65
C ARG A 54 -22.87 10.21 17.40
N GLY A 55 -22.94 11.09 16.39
CA GLY A 55 -22.13 10.98 15.18
C GLY A 55 -20.62 11.04 15.45
N LYS A 56 -20.19 11.82 16.45
CA LYS A 56 -18.78 11.96 16.86
C LYS A 56 -18.27 10.78 17.71
N MET A 57 -19.14 9.94 18.26
CA MET A 57 -18.75 8.83 19.12
C MET A 57 -18.23 7.60 18.35
N PHE A 58 -18.50 7.53 17.05
CA PHE A 58 -18.12 6.41 16.22
C PHE A 58 -17.52 6.90 14.89
N LEU A 59 -16.97 5.98 14.12
CA LEU A 59 -16.55 6.23 12.75
C LEU A 59 -17.74 6.69 11.89
N SER A 60 -17.45 7.46 10.85
CA SER A 60 -18.46 7.76 9.83
C SER A 60 -19.01 6.46 9.23
N LEU A 61 -20.28 6.47 8.80
CA LEU A 61 -20.89 5.30 8.16
C LEU A 61 -20.09 4.83 6.94
N GLN A 62 -19.52 5.78 6.17
CA GLN A 62 -18.67 5.50 5.02
C GLN A 62 -17.40 4.77 5.44
N THR A 63 -16.70 5.23 6.47
CA THR A 63 -15.47 4.59 6.98
C THR A 63 -15.77 3.19 7.52
N TYR A 64 -16.85 3.03 8.29
CA TYR A 64 -17.26 1.73 8.82
C TYR A 64 -17.55 0.71 7.71
N ASN A 65 -18.34 1.11 6.70
CA ASN A 65 -18.63 0.24 5.56
C ASN A 65 -17.37 -0.04 4.73
N GLY A 66 -16.52 0.97 4.54
CA GLY A 66 -15.23 0.83 3.87
C GLY A 66 -14.35 -0.23 4.52
N LEU A 67 -14.20 -0.18 5.85
CA LEU A 67 -13.43 -1.19 6.60
C LEU A 67 -13.99 -2.60 6.42
N LYS A 68 -15.32 -2.77 6.46
CA LYS A 68 -15.95 -4.09 6.22
C LYS A 68 -15.64 -4.61 4.82
N ILE A 69 -15.82 -3.79 3.80
CA ILE A 69 -15.53 -4.15 2.41
C ILE A 69 -14.05 -4.50 2.25
N SER A 70 -13.16 -3.65 2.77
CA SER A 70 -11.71 -3.89 2.71
C SER A 70 -11.32 -5.22 3.34
N VAL A 71 -11.87 -5.58 4.50
CA VAL A 71 -11.56 -6.86 5.15
C VAL A 71 -12.02 -8.05 4.30
N TYR A 72 -13.28 -8.06 3.87
CA TYR A 72 -13.80 -9.18 3.07
C TYR A 72 -13.08 -9.31 1.73
N SER A 73 -12.91 -8.20 1.00
CA SER A 73 -12.20 -8.19 -0.27
C SER A 73 -10.73 -8.58 -0.12
N HIS A 74 -10.06 -8.18 0.97
CA HIS A 74 -8.69 -8.59 1.26
C HIS A 74 -8.57 -10.09 1.47
N VAL A 75 -9.44 -10.69 2.30
CA VAL A 75 -9.43 -12.13 2.56
C VAL A 75 -9.69 -12.92 1.28
N GLU A 76 -10.76 -12.57 0.56
CA GLU A 76 -11.15 -13.25 -0.68
C GLU A 76 -10.07 -13.14 -1.76
N ALA A 77 -9.50 -11.95 -1.98
CA ALA A 77 -8.46 -11.74 -2.98
C ALA A 77 -7.18 -12.53 -2.65
N VAL A 78 -6.76 -12.54 -1.38
CA VAL A 78 -5.57 -13.28 -0.96
C VAL A 78 -5.80 -14.79 -1.11
N GLN A 79 -6.92 -15.32 -0.62
CA GLN A 79 -7.25 -16.74 -0.74
C GLN A 79 -7.38 -17.17 -2.21
N PHE A 80 -8.00 -16.35 -3.05
CA PHE A 80 -8.08 -16.58 -4.49
C PHE A 80 -6.69 -16.69 -5.10
N LEU A 81 -5.80 -15.71 -4.88
CA LEU A 81 -4.44 -15.75 -5.44
C LEU A 81 -3.65 -16.97 -4.97
N LEU A 82 -3.71 -17.32 -3.69
CA LEU A 82 -3.05 -18.52 -3.18
C LEU A 82 -3.63 -19.80 -3.81
N SER A 83 -4.95 -19.87 -4.01
CA SER A 83 -5.61 -21.00 -4.69
C SER A 83 -5.19 -21.16 -6.16
N GLN A 84 -4.79 -20.07 -6.82
CA GLN A 84 -4.27 -20.08 -8.20
C GLN A 84 -2.79 -20.54 -8.28
N GLY A 85 -2.17 -20.90 -7.15
CA GLY A 85 -0.81 -21.42 -7.10
C GLY A 85 0.28 -20.37 -6.88
N PHE A 86 -0.09 -19.15 -6.47
CA PHE A 86 0.89 -18.16 -6.03
C PHE A 86 1.54 -18.62 -4.72
N GLU A 87 2.87 -18.60 -4.66
CA GLU A 87 3.62 -19.07 -3.49
C GLU A 87 3.36 -18.21 -2.24
N TYR A 88 3.16 -16.90 -2.43
CA TYR A 88 2.83 -15.97 -1.35
C TYR A 88 2.17 -14.70 -1.91
N VAL A 89 1.43 -13.99 -1.06
CA VAL A 89 0.77 -12.73 -1.42
C VAL A 89 1.26 -11.59 -0.52
N PRO A 90 1.99 -10.59 -1.06
CA PRO A 90 2.42 -9.41 -0.32
C PRO A 90 1.34 -8.32 -0.32
N THR A 91 0.58 -8.21 0.76
CA THR A 91 -0.60 -7.33 0.83
C THR A 91 -0.27 -5.84 0.93
N GLU A 92 0.97 -5.47 1.23
CA GLU A 92 1.44 -4.08 1.10
C GLU A 92 1.25 -3.52 -0.32
N ARG A 93 1.13 -4.39 -1.33
CA ARG A 93 0.94 -3.99 -2.74
C ARG A 93 -0.52 -3.73 -3.12
N PHE A 94 -1.46 -3.98 -2.22
CA PHE A 94 -2.88 -3.64 -2.44
C PHE A 94 -3.21 -2.19 -2.04
N MET A 95 -2.25 -1.49 -1.43
CA MET A 95 -2.40 -0.12 -0.95
C MET A 95 -1.96 0.90 -2.00
N GLN A 96 -2.48 2.12 -1.90
CA GLN A 96 -2.19 3.21 -2.83
C GLN A 96 -0.91 3.97 -2.48
N ASP A 97 -0.14 3.52 -1.48
CA ASP A 97 1.10 4.17 -1.00
C ASP A 97 2.09 4.51 -2.12
N VAL A 98 2.20 3.66 -3.15
CA VAL A 98 3.09 3.91 -4.31
C VAL A 98 2.61 5.12 -5.12
N LEU A 99 1.30 5.32 -5.23
CA LEU A 99 0.72 6.49 -5.90
C LEU A 99 0.89 7.74 -5.02
N GLU A 100 0.69 7.62 -3.71
CA GLU A 100 0.93 8.72 -2.77
C GLU A 100 2.40 9.16 -2.77
N ASP A 101 3.34 8.22 -2.81
CA ASP A 101 4.78 8.49 -2.94
C ASP A 101 5.08 9.21 -4.27
N TYR A 102 4.48 8.77 -5.38
CA TYR A 102 4.58 9.46 -6.66
C TYR A 102 4.08 10.91 -6.56
N PHE A 103 2.93 11.15 -5.92
CA PHE A 103 2.42 12.51 -5.73
C PHE A 103 3.29 13.34 -4.78
N GLY A 104 3.93 12.71 -3.79
CA GLY A 104 4.94 13.36 -2.95
C GLY A 104 6.12 13.87 -3.79
N HIS A 105 6.62 13.06 -4.74
CA HIS A 105 7.66 13.48 -5.67
C HIS A 105 7.20 14.61 -6.59
N GLN A 106 5.96 14.55 -7.08
CA GLN A 106 5.35 15.61 -7.89
C GLN A 106 5.35 16.96 -7.16
N LEU A 107 4.94 16.96 -5.88
CA LEU A 107 4.95 18.17 -5.04
C LEU A 107 6.36 18.64 -4.70
N ALA A 108 7.28 17.70 -4.45
CA ALA A 108 8.68 18.02 -4.13
C ALA A 108 9.42 18.71 -5.30
N LYS A 109 9.06 18.42 -6.55
CA LYS A 109 9.64 19.10 -7.74
C LYS A 109 9.30 20.60 -7.79
N GLY A 110 8.20 21.01 -7.17
CA GLY A 110 7.82 22.42 -7.02
C GLY A 110 8.59 23.18 -5.93
N GLY A 111 9.49 22.51 -5.18
CA GLY A 111 10.26 23.13 -4.11
C GLY A 111 9.41 23.39 -2.86
N ARG A 112 8.77 24.56 -2.74
CA ARG A 112 8.03 25.00 -1.54
C ARG A 112 6.72 24.25 -1.27
N SER A 113 6.51 23.10 -1.91
CA SER A 113 5.29 22.30 -1.82
C SER A 113 4.05 23.10 -2.25
N ASP A 114 4.18 23.92 -3.29
CA ASP A 114 3.07 24.63 -3.92
C ASP A 114 2.25 23.66 -4.78
N ASN A 115 0.93 23.88 -4.87
CA ASN A 115 0.05 23.09 -5.72
C ASN A 115 0.36 23.40 -7.21
N PRO A 116 0.89 22.44 -7.99
CA PRO A 116 1.22 22.68 -9.38
C PRO A 116 -0.04 22.85 -10.22
N THR A 117 0.04 23.66 -11.26
CA THR A 117 -0.95 23.66 -12.34
C THR A 117 -0.86 22.37 -13.15
N ALA A 118 -1.91 22.03 -13.91
CA ALA A 118 -1.92 20.84 -14.78
C ALA A 118 -0.73 20.83 -15.77
N GLN A 119 -0.33 21.99 -16.28
CA GLN A 119 0.83 22.12 -17.17
C GLN A 119 2.14 21.83 -16.43
N GLN A 120 2.32 22.38 -15.22
CA GLN A 120 3.49 22.12 -14.39
C GLN A 120 3.59 20.65 -13.98
N PHE A 121 2.45 20.03 -13.67
CA PHE A 121 2.38 18.60 -13.38
C PHE A 121 2.88 17.75 -14.56
N GLY A 122 2.49 18.10 -15.80
CA GLY A 122 3.00 17.43 -17.00
C GLY A 122 4.51 17.58 -17.19
N TYR A 123 5.07 18.76 -16.94
CA TYR A 123 6.53 18.95 -16.99
C TYR A 123 7.28 18.19 -15.88
N ASN A 124 6.72 18.16 -14.68
CA ASN A 124 7.26 17.41 -13.56
C ASN A 124 7.22 15.89 -13.84
N ASP A 125 6.15 15.38 -14.45
CA ASP A 125 6.04 13.98 -14.85
C ASP A 125 7.13 13.57 -15.84
N LEU A 126 7.35 14.37 -16.90
CA LEU A 126 8.46 14.14 -17.83
C LEU A 126 9.82 14.17 -17.13
N THR A 127 9.99 15.07 -16.17
CA THR A 127 11.23 15.18 -15.39
C THR A 127 11.45 13.94 -14.53
N ILE A 128 10.43 13.50 -13.78
CA ILE A 128 10.46 12.30 -12.95
C ILE A 128 10.74 11.05 -13.79
N ALA A 129 10.07 10.92 -14.94
CA ALA A 129 10.25 9.81 -15.86
C ALA A 129 11.67 9.77 -16.45
N THR A 130 12.20 10.94 -16.85
CA THR A 130 13.55 11.06 -17.44
C THR A 130 14.64 10.82 -16.41
N GLN A 131 14.50 11.38 -15.20
CA GLN A 131 15.45 11.20 -14.10
C GLN A 131 15.36 9.81 -13.47
N ARG A 132 14.27 9.07 -13.73
CA ARG A 132 13.95 7.78 -13.10
C ARG A 132 13.95 7.88 -11.57
N ASP A 133 13.51 9.03 -11.05
CA ASP A 133 13.52 9.33 -9.62
C ASP A 133 12.64 8.38 -8.82
N ILE A 134 11.61 7.82 -9.46
CA ILE A 134 10.76 6.79 -8.89
C ILE A 134 11.31 5.43 -9.31
N ALA A 135 12.48 5.09 -8.78
CA ALA A 135 12.87 3.69 -8.69
C ALA A 135 12.12 3.06 -7.50
N PRO A 136 11.70 1.78 -7.56
CA PRO A 136 11.11 1.13 -6.40
C PRO A 136 12.05 1.34 -5.20
N VAL A 137 11.50 1.93 -4.14
CA VAL A 137 12.19 2.18 -2.87
C VAL A 137 12.54 0.82 -2.28
N ILE A 138 13.79 0.39 -2.46
CA ILE A 138 14.29 -0.87 -1.88
C ILE A 138 14.68 -0.67 -0.39
N ARG A 139 14.87 0.58 0.08
CA ARG A 139 15.14 0.93 1.50
C ARG A 139 14.68 2.36 1.83
N GLY A 140 14.21 2.55 3.07
CA GLY A 140 13.76 3.84 3.61
C GLY A 140 14.89 4.81 3.99
N ASN A 141 14.47 5.95 4.56
CA ASN A 141 15.15 7.25 4.62
C ASN A 141 16.52 7.37 5.34
N VAL A 142 17.17 6.26 5.73
CA VAL A 142 18.49 6.30 6.40
C VAL A 142 19.35 5.13 5.91
N GLY A 143 20.35 5.40 5.07
CA GLY A 143 21.32 4.39 4.64
C GLY A 143 22.21 4.88 3.51
N GLY A 144 23.50 5.05 3.80
CA GLY A 144 24.51 5.65 2.91
C GLY A 144 24.77 4.91 1.60
N ARG A 145 25.68 5.53 0.82
CA ARG A 145 26.12 5.09 -0.51
C ARG A 145 26.60 3.64 -0.49
N TYR A 146 25.96 2.78 -1.29
CA TYR A 146 26.52 1.47 -1.66
C TYR A 146 26.86 1.47 -3.15
N GLU A 147 28.04 0.96 -3.46
CA GLU A 147 28.72 0.94 -4.77
C GLU A 147 28.22 -0.14 -5.74
N VAL A 148 26.97 -0.58 -5.65
CA VAL A 148 26.45 -1.56 -6.62
C VAL A 148 25.56 -0.82 -7.59
N GLN A 149 26.06 -0.60 -8.81
CA GLN A 149 25.28 -0.05 -9.92
C GLN A 149 24.00 -0.88 -10.05
N LYS A 150 22.87 -0.25 -9.71
CA LYS A 150 21.53 -0.84 -9.69
C LYS A 150 21.02 -1.17 -11.11
N TRP A 151 21.77 -0.80 -12.15
CA TRP A 151 21.38 -0.90 -13.56
C TRP A 151 22.56 -1.39 -14.40
N GLN A 152 22.27 -2.20 -15.41
CA GLN A 152 23.25 -2.57 -16.43
C GLN A 152 23.76 -1.31 -17.14
N VAL A 153 25.07 -1.27 -17.40
CA VAL A 153 25.69 -0.24 -18.24
C VAL A 153 25.02 -0.33 -19.62
N VAL A 154 24.23 0.69 -19.97
CA VAL A 154 23.71 0.84 -21.33
C VAL A 154 24.92 1.15 -22.20
N SER A 155 25.32 0.17 -23.00
CA SER A 155 26.41 0.26 -23.95
C SER A 155 25.82 0.42 -25.35
N ASP A 156 26.45 1.25 -26.18
CA ASP A 156 26.16 1.35 -27.61
C ASP A 156 26.69 0.14 -28.40
N GLU A 157 27.24 -0.86 -27.70
CA GLU A 157 27.68 -2.10 -28.32
C GLU A 157 26.51 -2.82 -29.02
N PRO A 158 26.67 -3.18 -30.31
CA PRO A 158 25.62 -3.82 -31.07
C PRO A 158 25.31 -5.21 -30.50
N VAL A 159 24.01 -5.47 -30.28
CA VAL A 159 23.52 -6.75 -29.74
C VAL A 159 23.92 -7.90 -30.67
N LYS A 160 24.49 -8.97 -30.10
CA LYS A 160 24.91 -10.17 -30.86
C LYS A 160 23.72 -10.74 -31.63
N LYS A 161 23.85 -10.86 -32.95
CA LYS A 161 22.81 -11.43 -33.81
C LYS A 161 22.56 -12.89 -33.45
N ARG A 162 21.28 -13.26 -33.37
CA ARG A 162 20.83 -14.62 -33.05
C ARG A 162 21.35 -15.59 -34.12
N ALA A 163 22.07 -16.63 -33.70
CA ALA A 163 22.51 -17.68 -34.62
C ALA A 163 21.29 -18.35 -35.27
N LYS A 164 21.29 -18.46 -36.60
CA LYS A 164 20.28 -19.23 -37.32
C LYS A 164 20.48 -20.71 -37.00
N LYS A 165 19.41 -21.38 -36.57
CA LYS A 165 19.33 -22.84 -36.52
C LYS A 165 19.37 -23.42 -37.92
#